data_AF-A6TN49-F1
#
_entry.id   AF-A6TN49-F1
#
_cell.length_a   1.000
_cell.length_b   1.000
_cell.length_c   1.000
_cell.angle_alpha   90.00
_cell.angle_beta   90.00
_cell.angle_gamma   90.00
#
_symmetry.space_group_name_H-M   'P 1'
#
loop_
_entity.id
_entity.type
_entity.pdbx_description
1 polymer ?
#
loop_
_entity_poly.entity_id
_entity_poly.type
_entity_poly.pdbx_seq_one_letter_code
_entity_poly.pdbx_strand_id
1 'polypeptide(L)'
;MYEKLLNISYYIGFIPFYWLFNAIQHRKPRKSYHYLQALAINFLLFCSFVIFFICFSIHTFIVYFYRNLALTIPMELSFYILGCLLLICLIIWLEGIVSAIIGRAPRISLFSSLTRTRFSTVLAAFHYFFIILIIIVAIHSSSIAQKEVEEADIFFLYDDMGYIPRWVFTLGFYCDSIIAINRWGDNSVAIVPLNNNTIDYALENGRFIFVSSHGVEGYIILQDNIFYGPENVENDSISASLQYVYLSGCDTGLKREEWENALSPAYVKTFDRLSTTFEHFYWLIVEGPKVINSLN
;
A
#
# COMPACT_ATOMS: atom_id res chain seq x y z
N MET A 1 35.22 20.25 -7.97
CA MET A 1 34.56 19.56 -6.84
C MET A 1 33.11 20.00 -6.69
N TYR A 2 32.84 21.30 -6.57
CA TYR A 2 31.48 21.86 -6.43
C TYR A 2 30.49 21.42 -7.53
N GLU A 3 30.86 21.52 -8.81
CA GLU A 3 29.97 21.12 -9.91
C GLU A 3 29.62 19.62 -9.90
N LYS A 4 30.54 18.76 -9.46
CA LYS A 4 30.30 17.32 -9.34
C LYS A 4 29.26 17.03 -8.25
N LEU A 5 29.45 17.63 -7.07
CA LEU A 5 28.49 17.49 -5.95
C LEU A 5 27.11 18.02 -6.32
N LEU A 6 27.05 19.14 -7.02
CA LEU A 6 25.79 19.71 -7.53
C LEU A 6 25.11 18.78 -8.56
N ASN A 7 25.87 18.17 -9.47
CA ASN A 7 25.30 17.24 -10.44
C ASN A 7 24.78 15.96 -9.77
N ILE A 8 25.48 15.43 -8.75
CA ILE A 8 25.03 14.27 -7.98
C ILE A 8 23.75 14.60 -7.21
N SER A 9 23.64 15.79 -6.61
CA SER A 9 22.47 16.17 -5.80
C SER A 9 21.17 16.20 -6.61
N TYR A 10 21.22 16.45 -7.92
CA TYR A 10 20.04 16.37 -8.78
C TYR A 10 19.42 14.97 -8.80
N TYR A 11 20.24 13.91 -8.81
CA TYR A 11 19.76 12.52 -8.82
C TYR A 11 19.27 12.06 -7.44
N ILE A 12 19.68 12.74 -6.36
CA ILE A 12 19.24 12.47 -4.99
C ILE A 12 17.94 13.23 -4.65
N GLY A 13 17.48 14.12 -5.55
CA GLY A 13 16.20 14.81 -5.41
C GLY A 13 16.26 16.27 -4.98
N PHE A 14 17.44 16.90 -5.06
CA PHE A 14 17.59 18.32 -4.73
C PHE A 14 17.16 19.28 -5.88
N ILE A 15 16.56 18.76 -6.95
CA ILE A 15 16.11 19.57 -8.10
C ILE A 15 15.12 20.68 -7.69
N PRO A 16 14.06 20.42 -6.89
CA PRO A 16 13.12 21.47 -6.51
C PRO A 16 13.77 22.58 -5.68
N PHE A 17 14.66 22.23 -4.75
CA PHE A 17 15.39 23.18 -3.91
C PHE A 17 16.33 24.06 -4.76
N TYR A 18 17.06 23.46 -5.71
CA TYR A 18 17.91 24.21 -6.63
C TYR A 18 17.10 25.18 -7.50
N TRP A 19 15.94 24.74 -7.99
CA TRP A 19 15.05 25.61 -8.77
C TRP A 19 14.47 26.76 -7.93
N LEU A 20 13.97 26.46 -6.73
CA LEU A 20 13.41 27.46 -5.80
C LEU A 20 14.45 28.50 -5.41
N PHE A 21 15.67 28.07 -5.05
CA PHE A 21 16.77 28.95 -4.73
C PHE A 21 17.09 29.93 -5.87
N ASN A 22 17.19 29.43 -7.10
CA ASN A 22 17.44 30.28 -8.26
C ASN A 22 16.26 31.22 -8.56
N ALA A 23 15.02 30.77 -8.36
CA ALA A 23 13.83 31.59 -8.53
C ALA A 23 13.80 32.77 -7.54
N ILE A 24 14.08 32.50 -6.26
CA ILE A 24 14.18 33.53 -5.21
C ILE A 24 15.31 34.53 -5.51
N GLN A 25 16.44 34.05 -6.02
CA GLN A 25 17.57 34.91 -6.38
C GLN A 25 17.43 35.61 -7.73
N HIS A 26 16.29 35.46 -8.43
CA HIS A 26 16.08 35.94 -9.80
C HIS A 26 17.18 35.52 -10.79
N ARG A 27 17.81 34.36 -10.55
CA ARG A 27 18.86 33.80 -11.41
C ARG A 27 18.28 32.83 -12.42
N LYS A 28 18.83 32.82 -13.65
CA LYS A 28 18.50 31.77 -14.62
C LYS A 28 19.14 30.46 -14.15
N PRO A 29 18.36 29.37 -13.95
CA PRO A 29 18.91 28.10 -13.52
C PRO A 29 19.87 27.55 -14.59
N ARG A 30 21.06 27.11 -14.17
CA ARG A 30 22.04 26.51 -15.08
C ARG A 30 21.59 25.10 -15.42
N LYS A 31 21.13 24.89 -16.66
CA LYS A 31 20.65 23.60 -17.14
C LYS A 31 21.84 22.74 -17.57
N SER A 32 22.44 22.01 -16.64
CA SER A 32 23.44 20.98 -16.99
C SER A 32 22.75 19.76 -17.61
N TYR A 33 23.53 18.93 -18.32
CA TYR A 33 23.04 17.64 -18.81
C TYR A 33 22.48 16.76 -17.68
N HIS A 34 23.11 16.79 -16.50
CA HIS A 34 22.64 16.04 -15.32
C HIS A 34 21.33 16.57 -14.76
N TYR A 35 21.12 17.89 -14.75
CA TYR A 35 19.86 18.49 -14.32
C TYR A 35 18.70 18.04 -15.23
N LEU A 36 18.90 18.09 -16.55
CA LEU A 36 17.88 17.67 -17.52
C LEU A 36 17.62 16.16 -17.46
N GLN A 37 18.68 15.35 -17.32
CA GLN A 37 18.57 13.90 -17.17
C GLN A 37 17.77 13.53 -15.92
N ALA A 38 18.07 14.15 -14.77
CA ALA A 38 17.38 13.84 -13.52
C ALA A 38 15.90 14.29 -13.54
N LEU A 39 15.57 15.39 -14.23
CA LEU A 39 14.19 15.76 -14.52
C LEU A 39 13.48 14.75 -15.43
N ALA A 40 14.17 14.26 -16.46
CA ALA A 40 13.62 13.27 -17.38
C ALA A 40 13.37 11.93 -16.67
N ILE A 41 14.26 11.49 -15.78
CA ILE A 41 14.06 10.29 -14.94
C ILE A 41 12.82 10.45 -14.05
N ASN A 42 12.66 11.59 -13.37
CA ASN A 42 11.47 11.85 -12.56
C ASN A 42 10.18 11.81 -13.40
N PHE A 43 10.22 12.35 -14.62
CA PHE A 43 9.10 12.27 -15.54
C PHE A 43 8.81 10.83 -15.99
N LEU A 44 9.85 10.03 -16.30
CA LEU A 44 9.69 8.61 -16.65
C LEU A 44 9.13 7.78 -15.49
N LEU A 45 9.57 8.04 -14.26
CA LEU A 45 9.01 7.41 -13.06
C LEU A 45 7.51 7.72 -12.94
N PHE A 46 7.12 8.99 -13.10
CA PHE A 46 5.72 9.37 -13.12
C PHE A 46 4.93 8.63 -14.21
N CYS A 47 5.42 8.61 -15.45
CA CYS A 47 4.78 7.87 -16.54
C CYS A 47 4.67 6.37 -16.25
N SER A 48 5.67 5.80 -15.58
CA SER A 48 5.69 4.39 -15.20
C SER A 48 4.60 4.07 -14.18
N PHE A 49 4.41 4.95 -13.19
CA PHE A 49 3.28 4.85 -12.26
C PHE A 49 1.93 5.02 -12.97
N VAL A 50 1.80 5.97 -13.90
CA VAL A 50 0.55 6.13 -14.69
C VAL A 50 0.23 4.87 -15.50
N ILE A 51 1.22 4.28 -16.18
CA ILE A 51 1.04 3.02 -16.93
C ILE A 51 0.61 1.90 -15.97
N PHE A 52 1.29 1.77 -14.82
CA PHE A 52 0.93 0.80 -13.79
C PHE A 52 -0.52 0.98 -13.34
N PHE A 53 -0.95 2.21 -13.01
CA PHE A 53 -2.32 2.48 -12.58
C PHE A 53 -3.34 2.13 -13.65
N ILE A 54 -3.06 2.41 -14.93
CA ILE A 54 -3.94 2.01 -16.04
C ILE A 54 -4.05 0.49 -16.11
N CYS A 55 -2.93 -0.22 -16.12
CA CYS A 55 -2.90 -1.69 -16.17
C CYS A 55 -3.61 -2.31 -14.95
N PHE A 56 -3.34 -1.81 -13.75
CA PHE A 56 -3.93 -2.28 -12.50
C PHE A 56 -5.44 -1.98 -12.44
N SER A 57 -5.90 -0.84 -12.97
CA SER A 57 -7.32 -0.51 -13.05
C SER A 57 -8.07 -1.40 -14.04
N ILE A 58 -7.47 -1.65 -15.22
CA ILE A 58 -8.03 -2.60 -16.21
C ILE A 58 -8.12 -4.00 -15.57
N HIS A 59 -7.08 -4.41 -14.85
CA HIS A 59 -7.08 -5.69 -14.16
C HIS A 59 -8.18 -5.76 -13.11
N THR A 60 -8.29 -4.76 -12.24
CA THR A 60 -9.36 -4.65 -11.23
C THR A 60 -10.73 -4.76 -11.89
N PHE A 61 -10.94 -4.06 -13.00
CA PHE A 61 -12.19 -4.12 -13.76
C PHE A 61 -12.48 -5.54 -14.30
N ILE A 62 -11.46 -6.23 -14.82
CA ILE A 62 -11.57 -7.63 -15.25
C ILE A 62 -11.91 -8.55 -14.08
N VAL A 63 -11.24 -8.41 -12.93
CA VAL A 63 -11.51 -9.20 -11.72
C VAL A 63 -12.94 -9.01 -11.25
N TYR A 64 -13.43 -7.76 -11.25
CA TYR A 64 -14.76 -7.43 -10.77
C TYR A 64 -15.88 -7.94 -11.69
N PHE A 65 -15.74 -7.78 -13.01
CA PHE A 65 -16.82 -8.06 -13.97
C PHE A 65 -16.68 -9.38 -14.74
N TYR A 66 -15.48 -9.93 -14.86
CA TYR A 66 -15.15 -11.03 -15.76
C TYR A 66 -14.32 -12.14 -15.09
N ARG A 67 -14.90 -12.84 -14.11
CA ARG A 67 -14.26 -13.92 -13.32
C ARG A 67 -13.47 -14.92 -14.18
N ASN A 68 -14.06 -15.47 -15.24
CA ASN A 68 -13.41 -16.48 -16.07
C ASN A 68 -12.15 -15.94 -16.77
N LEU A 69 -12.18 -14.67 -17.19
CA LEU A 69 -11.02 -14.02 -17.78
C LEU A 69 -9.95 -13.73 -16.71
N ALA A 70 -10.37 -13.26 -15.54
CA ALA A 70 -9.48 -12.99 -14.41
C ALA A 70 -8.67 -14.23 -14.00
N LEU A 71 -9.29 -15.41 -13.99
CA LEU A 71 -8.61 -16.68 -13.67
C LEU A 71 -7.56 -17.12 -14.72
N THR A 72 -7.57 -16.53 -15.92
CA THR A 72 -6.59 -16.84 -16.98
C THR A 72 -5.42 -15.86 -17.05
N ILE A 73 -5.56 -14.68 -16.43
CA ILE A 73 -4.55 -13.62 -16.45
C ILE A 73 -3.76 -13.69 -15.13
N PRO A 74 -2.42 -13.68 -15.16
CA PRO A 74 -1.63 -13.64 -13.93
C PRO A 74 -1.99 -12.41 -13.10
N MET A 75 -2.34 -12.60 -11.82
CA MET A 75 -2.76 -11.51 -10.92
C MET A 75 -1.66 -10.44 -10.77
N GLU A 76 -0.41 -10.83 -10.96
CA GLU A 76 0.78 -10.03 -10.75
C GLU A 76 1.24 -9.27 -12.02
N LEU A 77 0.53 -9.40 -13.15
CA LEU A 77 0.99 -8.86 -14.45
C LEU A 77 1.31 -7.36 -14.39
N SER A 78 0.45 -6.56 -13.74
CA SER A 78 0.70 -5.13 -13.55
C SER A 78 1.95 -4.84 -12.72
N PHE A 79 2.24 -5.67 -11.71
CA PHE A 79 3.44 -5.55 -10.89
C PHE A 79 4.70 -5.92 -11.67
N TYR A 80 4.64 -6.93 -12.55
CA TYR A 80 5.76 -7.23 -13.45
C TYR A 80 6.06 -6.07 -14.42
N ILE A 81 5.02 -5.47 -15.02
CA ILE A 81 5.17 -4.30 -15.89
C ILE A 81 5.83 -3.15 -15.13
N LEU A 82 5.35 -2.84 -13.92
CA LEU A 82 5.95 -1.81 -13.07
C LEU A 82 7.41 -2.15 -12.73
N GLY A 83 7.70 -3.39 -12.34
CA GLY A 83 9.05 -3.85 -12.00
C GLY A 83 10.03 -3.66 -13.16
N CYS A 84 9.64 -4.01 -14.39
CA CYS A 84 10.46 -3.78 -15.58
C CYS A 84 10.71 -2.29 -15.82
N LEU A 85 9.68 -1.44 -15.71
CA LEU A 85 9.79 0.00 -15.91
C LEU A 85 10.69 0.67 -14.84
N LEU A 86 10.56 0.25 -13.59
CA LEU A 86 11.40 0.71 -12.49
C LEU A 86 12.86 0.27 -12.67
N LEU A 87 13.10 -0.97 -13.15
CA LEU A 87 14.44 -1.45 -13.44
C LEU A 87 15.12 -0.62 -14.54
N ILE A 88 14.38 -0.27 -15.60
CA ILE A 88 14.88 0.63 -16.65
C ILE A 88 15.24 2.00 -16.05
N CYS A 89 14.34 2.58 -15.23
CA CYS A 89 14.61 3.86 -14.57
C CYS A 89 15.84 3.79 -13.65
N LEU A 90 16.01 2.68 -12.92
CA LEU A 90 17.15 2.44 -12.03
C LEU A 90 18.48 2.39 -12.80
N ILE A 91 18.53 1.67 -13.92
CA ILE A 91 19.74 1.58 -14.76
C ILE A 91 20.14 2.97 -15.27
N ILE A 92 19.18 3.74 -15.77
CA ILE A 92 19.42 5.10 -16.27
C ILE A 92 19.86 6.04 -15.14
N TRP A 93 19.27 5.90 -13.96
CA TRP A 93 19.63 6.68 -12.78
C TRP A 93 21.05 6.37 -12.29
N LEU A 94 21.42 5.09 -12.21
CA LEU A 94 22.77 4.64 -11.85
C LEU A 94 23.82 5.16 -12.83
N GLU A 95 23.55 5.06 -14.14
CA GLU A 95 24.44 5.60 -15.18
C GLU A 95 24.64 7.12 -15.00
N GLY A 96 23.55 7.86 -14.75
CA GLY A 96 23.60 9.30 -14.50
C GLY A 96 24.45 9.68 -13.30
N ILE A 97 24.32 8.95 -12.18
CA ILE A 97 25.14 9.16 -10.97
C ILE A 97 26.61 8.86 -11.23
N VAL A 98 26.93 7.72 -11.84
CA VAL A 98 28.30 7.34 -12.16
C VAL A 98 28.95 8.37 -13.09
N SER A 99 28.23 8.80 -14.12
CA SER A 99 28.68 9.85 -15.03
C SER A 99 28.91 11.19 -14.30
N ALA A 100 28.04 11.57 -13.35
CA ALA A 100 28.22 12.77 -12.53
C ALA A 100 29.47 12.71 -11.63
N ILE A 101 29.75 11.55 -11.02
CA ILE A 101 30.94 11.31 -10.19
C ILE A 101 32.22 11.45 -11.03
N ILE A 102 32.24 10.81 -12.19
CA ILE A 102 33.38 10.89 -13.12
C ILE A 102 33.52 12.31 -13.69
N GLY A 103 32.42 13.05 -13.83
CA GLY A 103 32.36 14.39 -14.40
C GLY A 103 32.16 14.38 -15.91
N ARG A 104 31.48 13.36 -16.43
CA ARG A 104 31.14 13.22 -17.85
C ARG A 104 29.64 13.41 -18.05
N ALA A 105 29.26 13.84 -19.24
CA ALA A 105 27.85 13.83 -19.62
C ALA A 105 27.29 12.39 -19.58
N PRO A 106 26.02 12.21 -19.18
CA PRO A 106 25.37 10.90 -19.22
C PRO A 106 25.43 10.31 -20.64
N ARG A 107 25.75 9.02 -20.75
CA ARG A 107 25.76 8.31 -22.02
C ARG A 107 24.34 8.03 -22.51
N ILE A 108 23.45 7.67 -21.58
CA ILE A 108 22.05 7.41 -21.89
C ILE A 108 21.28 8.73 -21.73
N SER A 109 21.46 9.64 -22.68
CA SER A 109 20.77 10.94 -22.64
C SER A 109 19.30 10.74 -22.98
N LEU A 110 18.42 11.01 -22.02
CA LEU A 110 17.00 11.15 -22.29
C LEU A 110 16.79 12.46 -23.06
N PHE A 111 16.01 12.40 -24.15
CA PHE A 111 15.82 13.52 -25.07
C PHE A 111 15.43 14.81 -24.33
N SER A 112 16.24 15.86 -24.52
CA SER A 112 16.05 17.18 -23.89
C SER A 112 14.78 17.91 -24.35
N SER A 113 14.14 17.45 -25.44
CA SER A 113 12.94 18.04 -26.03
C SER A 113 11.64 17.67 -25.32
N LEU A 114 11.59 16.54 -24.60
CA LEU A 114 10.38 16.03 -23.94
C LEU A 114 10.09 16.72 -22.59
N THR A 115 11.07 17.41 -22.00
CA THR A 115 10.93 18.01 -20.67
C THR A 115 10.75 19.52 -20.74
N ARG A 116 9.49 19.99 -20.61
CA ARG A 116 9.24 21.39 -20.25
C ARG A 116 9.74 21.62 -18.82
N THR A 117 10.93 22.21 -18.72
CA THR A 117 11.70 22.32 -17.46
C THR A 117 10.91 22.82 -16.24
N ARG A 118 9.94 23.73 -16.40
CA ARG A 118 9.07 24.15 -15.28
C ARG A 118 8.10 23.06 -14.83
N PHE A 119 7.34 22.47 -15.76
CA PHE A 119 6.37 21.42 -15.46
C PHE A 119 7.04 20.21 -14.81
N SER A 120 8.14 19.72 -15.39
CA SER A 120 8.87 18.57 -14.84
C SER A 120 9.47 18.87 -13.46
N THR A 121 9.88 20.11 -13.19
CA THR A 121 10.37 20.49 -11.86
C THR A 121 9.26 20.53 -10.82
N VAL A 122 8.10 21.08 -11.17
CA VAL A 122 6.91 21.09 -10.29
C VAL A 122 6.46 19.66 -10.02
N LEU A 123 6.39 18.82 -11.05
CA LEU A 123 6.06 17.41 -10.92
C LEU A 123 7.04 16.67 -9.99
N ALA A 124 8.35 16.90 -10.16
CA ALA A 124 9.37 16.35 -9.26
C ALA A 124 9.17 16.84 -7.82
N ALA A 125 8.86 18.13 -7.62
CA ALA A 125 8.58 18.67 -6.29
C ALA A 125 7.37 17.98 -5.62
N PHE A 126 6.27 17.80 -6.36
CA PHE A 126 5.12 17.03 -5.89
C PHE A 126 5.49 15.60 -5.55
N HIS A 127 6.23 14.90 -6.43
CA HIS A 127 6.67 13.54 -6.20
C HIS A 127 7.47 13.40 -4.89
N TYR A 128 8.46 14.27 -4.65
CA TYR A 128 9.25 14.24 -3.42
C TYR A 128 8.42 14.59 -2.18
N PHE A 129 7.49 15.55 -2.29
CA PHE A 129 6.57 15.87 -1.20
C PHE A 129 5.71 14.65 -0.81
N PHE A 130 5.15 13.94 -1.79
CA PHE A 130 4.37 12.72 -1.54
C PHE A 130 5.22 11.60 -0.94
N ILE A 131 6.45 11.38 -1.41
CA ILE A 131 7.36 10.40 -0.80
C ILE A 131 7.60 10.72 0.67
N ILE A 132 7.93 11.97 0.99
CA ILE A 132 8.18 12.41 2.37
C ILE A 132 6.93 12.20 3.22
N LEU A 133 5.75 12.56 2.70
CA LEU A 133 4.47 12.36 3.39
C LEU A 133 4.22 10.88 3.67
N ILE A 134 4.42 9.99 2.68
CA ILE A 134 4.27 8.53 2.86
C ILE A 134 5.23 8.01 3.93
N ILE A 135 6.49 8.47 3.94
CA ILE A 135 7.47 8.07 4.96
C ILE A 135 6.98 8.49 6.36
N ILE A 136 6.53 9.74 6.52
CA ILE A 136 6.02 10.24 7.80
C ILE A 136 4.83 9.41 8.27
N VAL A 137 3.86 9.17 7.38
CA VAL A 137 2.67 8.39 7.71
C VAL A 137 3.02 6.94 7.99
N ALA A 138 3.95 6.32 7.25
CA ALA A 138 4.37 4.94 7.48
C ALA A 138 5.12 4.76 8.82
N ILE A 139 5.92 5.76 9.22
CA ILE A 139 6.56 5.78 10.55
C ILE A 139 5.49 5.89 11.62
N HIS A 140 4.56 6.83 11.47
CA HIS A 140 3.50 7.06 12.44
C HIS A 140 2.56 5.86 12.56
N SER A 141 2.11 5.29 11.44
CA SER A 141 1.27 4.09 11.42
C SER A 141 1.95 2.90 12.08
N SER A 142 3.26 2.74 11.89
CA SER A 142 4.02 1.67 12.51
C SER A 142 4.25 1.89 14.01
N SER A 143 4.27 3.13 14.48
CA SER A 143 4.44 3.43 15.92
C SER A 143 3.16 3.26 16.73
N ILE A 144 1.99 3.43 16.10
CA ILE A 144 0.70 3.37 16.80
C ILE A 144 0.08 1.96 16.82
N ALA A 145 0.51 1.08 15.91
CA ALA A 145 -0.04 -0.27 15.77
C ALA A 145 0.77 -1.31 16.55
N GLN A 146 0.12 -2.05 17.42
CA GLN A 146 0.72 -3.14 18.18
C GLN A 146 1.20 -4.28 17.27
N LYS A 147 2.34 -4.88 17.66
CA LYS A 147 2.94 -6.03 16.96
C LYS A 147 2.47 -7.38 17.50
N GLU A 148 1.86 -7.36 18.67
CA GLU A 148 1.34 -8.51 19.38
C GLU A 148 -0.17 -8.30 19.58
N VAL A 149 -0.88 -9.38 19.86
CA VAL A 149 -2.34 -9.37 19.97
C VAL A 149 -2.82 -8.91 21.35
N GLU A 150 -1.94 -8.89 22.35
CA GLU A 150 -2.30 -8.65 23.75
C GLU A 150 -2.90 -7.25 23.96
N GLU A 151 -3.98 -7.19 24.74
CA GLU A 151 -4.66 -5.95 25.17
C GLU A 151 -5.35 -5.14 24.04
N ALA A 152 -5.40 -5.63 22.80
CA ALA A 152 -6.08 -4.94 21.71
C ALA A 152 -7.59 -5.25 21.64
N ASP A 153 -8.39 -4.25 21.24
CA ASP A 153 -9.82 -4.40 20.94
C ASP A 153 -10.07 -4.55 19.42
N ILE A 154 -9.18 -3.98 18.60
CA ILE A 154 -9.34 -3.83 17.15
C ILE A 154 -8.21 -4.58 16.45
N PHE A 155 -8.58 -5.61 15.68
CA PHE A 155 -7.63 -6.51 15.04
C PHE A 155 -7.65 -6.35 13.52
N PHE A 156 -6.49 -6.08 12.94
CA PHE A 156 -6.27 -6.16 11.49
C PHE A 156 -5.29 -7.30 11.23
N LEU A 157 -5.85 -8.43 10.80
CA LEU A 157 -5.12 -9.66 10.51
C LEU A 157 -4.79 -9.68 9.03
N TYR A 158 -3.53 -9.89 8.67
CA TYR A 158 -3.10 -9.89 7.27
C TYR A 158 -2.37 -11.17 6.87
N ASP A 159 -2.53 -11.58 5.63
CA ASP A 159 -1.75 -12.67 5.03
C ASP A 159 -0.28 -12.25 4.91
N ASP A 160 0.58 -12.86 5.74
CA ASP A 160 2.02 -12.63 5.69
C ASP A 160 2.65 -13.48 4.58
N MET A 161 2.76 -12.87 3.40
CA MET A 161 3.43 -13.49 2.26
C MET A 161 4.95 -13.65 2.45
N GLY A 162 5.53 -13.22 3.58
CA GLY A 162 6.94 -13.41 3.94
C GLY A 162 7.93 -12.45 3.27
N TYR A 163 7.48 -11.68 2.27
CA TYR A 163 8.31 -10.69 1.57
C TYR A 163 7.74 -9.25 1.63
N ILE A 164 6.50 -9.07 2.08
CA ILE A 164 5.88 -7.76 2.22
C ILE A 164 6.18 -7.22 3.62
N PRO A 165 6.86 -6.07 3.77
CA PRO A 165 7.21 -5.56 5.08
C PRO A 165 5.98 -5.03 5.82
N ARG A 166 5.91 -5.27 7.14
CA ARG A 166 4.79 -4.90 8.02
C ARG A 166 4.30 -3.45 7.86
N TRP A 167 5.20 -2.50 7.61
CA TRP A 167 4.84 -1.08 7.48
C TRP A 167 3.84 -0.82 6.34
N VAL A 168 3.78 -1.69 5.33
CA VAL A 168 2.79 -1.59 4.24
C VAL A 168 1.40 -1.84 4.77
N PHE A 169 1.22 -2.86 5.63
CA PHE A 169 -0.06 -3.18 6.24
C PHE A 169 -0.48 -2.10 7.25
N THR A 170 0.44 -1.64 8.12
CA THR A 170 0.11 -0.56 9.06
C THR A 170 -0.27 0.74 8.33
N LEU A 171 0.39 1.05 7.20
CA LEU A 171 0.01 2.17 6.34
C LEU A 171 -1.38 1.95 5.71
N GLY A 172 -1.69 0.74 5.25
CA GLY A 172 -2.99 0.41 4.65
C GLY A 172 -4.17 0.55 5.62
N PHE A 173 -3.96 0.18 6.89
CA PHE A 173 -4.97 0.28 7.95
C PHE A 173 -4.92 1.59 8.75
N TYR A 174 -4.16 2.58 8.28
CA TYR A 174 -3.84 3.78 9.08
C TYR A 174 -5.07 4.60 9.49
N CYS A 175 -6.01 4.83 8.57
CA CYS A 175 -7.21 5.63 8.86
C CYS A 175 -8.05 4.99 9.97
N ASP A 176 -8.28 3.68 9.85
CA ASP A 176 -9.00 2.89 10.84
C ASP A 176 -8.29 2.87 12.20
N SER A 177 -6.96 2.67 12.18
CA SER A 177 -6.13 2.65 13.40
C SER A 177 -6.23 3.96 14.18
N ILE A 178 -6.22 5.11 13.49
CA ILE A 178 -6.33 6.42 14.13
C ILE A 178 -7.69 6.60 14.81
N ILE A 179 -8.78 6.17 14.15
CA ILE A 179 -10.11 6.26 14.77
C ILE A 179 -10.20 5.36 16.00
N ALA A 180 -9.69 4.13 15.90
CA ALA A 180 -9.68 3.20 17.01
C ALA A 180 -8.93 3.73 18.23
N ILE A 181 -7.71 4.23 18.03
CA ILE A 181 -6.89 4.79 19.12
C ILE A 181 -7.54 6.02 19.74
N ASN A 182 -8.16 6.88 18.94
CA ASN A 182 -8.89 8.03 19.48
C ASN A 182 -10.10 7.64 20.34
N ARG A 183 -10.69 6.44 20.13
CA ARG A 183 -11.84 5.96 20.91
C ARG A 183 -11.46 5.15 22.13
N TRP A 184 -10.54 4.20 21.98
CA TRP A 184 -10.22 3.21 23.01
C TRP A 184 -8.82 3.38 23.60
N GLY A 185 -8.08 4.38 23.16
CA GLY A 185 -6.78 4.73 23.70
C GLY A 185 -5.62 4.02 23.02
N ASP A 186 -4.42 4.28 23.55
CA ASP A 186 -3.19 3.64 23.11
C ASP A 186 -3.32 2.11 23.25
N ASN A 187 -2.61 1.37 22.41
CA ASN A 187 -2.63 -0.10 22.35
C ASN A 187 -3.97 -0.74 21.91
N SER A 188 -5.04 0.00 21.66
CA SER A 188 -6.32 -0.59 21.21
C SER A 188 -6.28 -1.31 19.85
N VAL A 189 -5.20 -1.18 19.07
CA VAL A 189 -5.08 -1.69 17.70
C VAL A 189 -3.92 -2.66 17.54
N ALA A 190 -4.23 -3.91 17.14
CA ALA A 190 -3.26 -4.91 16.72
C ALA A 190 -3.27 -5.08 15.20
N ILE A 191 -2.08 -5.00 14.59
CA ILE A 191 -1.88 -5.29 13.16
C ILE A 191 -0.83 -6.38 13.04
N VAL A 192 -1.30 -7.60 12.80
CA VAL A 192 -0.51 -8.83 12.96
C VAL A 192 -0.78 -9.85 11.84
N PRO A 193 0.17 -10.75 11.56
CA PRO A 193 -0.05 -11.86 10.64
C PRO A 193 -1.24 -12.72 11.03
N LEU A 194 -1.96 -13.22 10.02
CA LEU A 194 -3.10 -14.12 10.16
C LEU A 194 -2.62 -15.59 10.30
N ASN A 195 -2.82 -16.16 11.48
CA ASN A 195 -2.61 -17.58 11.79
C ASN A 195 -3.64 -18.04 12.82
N ASN A 196 -3.66 -19.32 13.18
CA ASN A 196 -4.62 -19.87 14.15
C ASN A 196 -4.62 -19.08 15.47
N ASN A 197 -3.44 -18.85 16.05
CA ASN A 197 -3.34 -18.17 17.34
C ASN A 197 -3.87 -16.73 17.27
N THR A 198 -3.60 -16.00 16.18
CA THR A 198 -4.03 -14.60 16.07
C THR A 198 -5.49 -14.45 15.72
N ILE A 199 -6.08 -15.36 14.92
CA ILE A 199 -7.53 -15.34 14.66
C ILE A 199 -8.30 -15.76 15.91
N ASP A 200 -7.87 -16.81 16.61
CA ASP A 200 -8.56 -17.30 17.81
C ASP A 200 -8.51 -16.24 18.93
N TYR A 201 -7.34 -15.62 19.16
CA TYR A 201 -7.23 -14.53 20.13
C TYR A 201 -8.09 -13.32 19.76
N ALA A 202 -8.12 -12.95 18.47
CA ALA A 202 -8.94 -11.85 17.99
C ALA A 202 -10.44 -12.14 18.17
N LEU A 203 -10.88 -13.38 17.94
CA LEU A 203 -12.26 -13.82 18.20
C LEU A 203 -12.59 -13.76 19.69
N GLU A 204 -11.66 -14.16 20.55
CA GLU A 204 -11.83 -14.18 22.02
C GLU A 204 -11.89 -12.80 22.67
N ASN A 205 -11.13 -11.84 22.13
CA ASN A 205 -10.91 -10.56 22.81
C ASN A 205 -11.38 -9.35 21.99
N GLY A 206 -11.61 -9.52 20.69
CA GLY A 206 -11.87 -8.42 19.77
C GLY A 206 -13.28 -7.88 19.79
N ARG A 207 -13.38 -6.59 19.50
CA ARG A 207 -14.60 -5.85 19.18
C ARG A 207 -14.79 -5.73 17.66
N PHE A 208 -13.68 -5.61 16.95
CA PHE A 208 -13.63 -5.50 15.49
C PHE A 208 -12.49 -6.36 14.95
N ILE A 209 -12.76 -7.11 13.88
CA ILE A 209 -11.76 -7.92 13.19
C ILE A 209 -11.82 -7.63 11.69
N PHE A 210 -10.71 -7.23 11.09
CA PHE A 210 -10.53 -7.20 9.65
C PHE A 210 -9.54 -8.29 9.25
N VAL A 211 -9.96 -9.21 8.41
CA VAL A 211 -9.13 -10.28 7.85
C VAL A 211 -8.80 -9.94 6.40
N SER A 212 -7.55 -9.52 6.19
CA SER A 212 -6.93 -9.27 4.89
C SER A 212 -6.25 -10.55 4.38
N SER A 213 -7.03 -11.48 3.84
CA SER A 213 -6.50 -12.73 3.29
C SER A 213 -7.15 -13.12 1.96
N HIS A 214 -6.56 -14.10 1.29
CA HIS A 214 -7.19 -14.88 0.25
C HIS A 214 -8.35 -15.71 0.80
N GLY A 215 -9.27 -16.05 -0.09
CA GLY A 215 -10.37 -16.95 0.21
C GLY A 215 -10.72 -17.84 -0.97
N VAL A 216 -11.34 -18.96 -0.65
CA VAL A 216 -11.70 -20.01 -1.62
C VAL A 216 -12.81 -20.86 -1.03
N GLU A 217 -13.86 -21.11 -1.82
CA GLU A 217 -14.96 -22.02 -1.45
C GLU A 217 -15.59 -21.73 -0.07
N GLY A 218 -15.66 -20.45 0.34
CA GLY A 218 -16.20 -20.05 1.63
C GLY A 218 -15.19 -19.98 2.79
N TYR A 219 -13.94 -20.40 2.56
CA TYR A 219 -12.86 -20.39 3.54
C TYR A 219 -11.98 -19.14 3.40
N ILE A 220 -11.38 -18.71 4.50
CA ILE A 220 -10.19 -17.85 4.48
C ILE A 220 -8.94 -18.72 4.53
N ILE A 221 -7.84 -18.23 3.97
CA ILE A 221 -6.55 -18.92 4.01
C ILE A 221 -5.71 -18.29 5.12
N LEU A 222 -5.24 -19.07 6.07
CA LEU A 222 -4.29 -18.61 7.08
C LEU A 222 -2.86 -18.84 6.58
N GLN A 223 -1.88 -18.38 7.36
CA GLN A 223 -0.49 -18.77 7.20
C GLN A 223 -0.34 -20.29 7.04
N ASP A 224 0.67 -20.70 6.27
CA ASP A 224 0.96 -22.11 5.92
C ASP A 224 -0.13 -22.79 5.07
N ASN A 225 -0.95 -22.00 4.36
CA ASN A 225 -2.05 -22.46 3.49
C ASN A 225 -3.13 -23.28 4.22
N ILE A 226 -3.38 -22.96 5.49
CA ILE A 226 -4.43 -23.60 6.27
C ILE A 226 -5.78 -22.98 5.88
N PHE A 227 -6.74 -23.82 5.52
CA PHE A 227 -8.11 -23.39 5.24
C PHE A 227 -8.88 -23.28 6.56
N TYR A 228 -9.39 -22.09 6.84
CA TYR A 228 -10.15 -21.79 8.06
C TYR A 228 -11.55 -21.33 7.68
N GLY A 229 -12.55 -22.04 8.20
CA GLY A 229 -13.96 -21.87 7.89
C GLY A 229 -14.82 -21.66 9.14
N PRO A 230 -16.14 -21.48 8.98
CA PRO A 230 -17.07 -21.34 10.10
C PRO A 230 -16.98 -22.49 11.09
N GLU A 231 -16.73 -23.71 10.62
CA GLU A 231 -16.59 -24.92 11.45
C GLU A 231 -15.38 -24.92 12.38
N ASN A 232 -14.41 -24.04 12.14
CA ASN A 232 -13.21 -23.91 12.97
C ASN A 232 -13.39 -22.89 14.10
N VAL A 233 -14.48 -22.13 14.09
CA VAL A 233 -14.80 -21.16 15.14
C VAL A 233 -15.33 -21.92 16.36
N GLU A 234 -14.63 -21.81 17.49
CA GLU A 234 -15.10 -22.34 18.76
C GLU A 234 -16.13 -21.37 19.36
N ASN A 235 -17.43 -21.67 19.22
CA ASN A 235 -18.50 -20.75 19.65
C ASN A 235 -18.40 -20.29 21.12
N ASP A 236 -17.84 -21.13 22.00
CA ASP A 236 -17.71 -20.82 23.43
C ASP A 236 -16.58 -19.81 23.72
N SER A 237 -15.70 -19.54 22.74
CA SER A 237 -14.57 -18.65 22.90
C SER A 237 -14.83 -17.23 22.38
N ILE A 238 -15.92 -16.98 21.65
CA ILE A 238 -16.16 -15.67 21.02
C ILE A 238 -16.43 -14.57 22.06
N SER A 239 -15.74 -13.44 21.91
CA SER A 239 -15.93 -12.26 22.74
C SER A 239 -17.38 -11.78 22.70
N ALA A 240 -17.97 -11.58 23.88
CA ALA A 240 -19.27 -10.90 23.99
C ALA A 240 -19.21 -9.44 23.48
N SER A 241 -18.01 -8.89 23.29
CA SER A 241 -17.80 -7.54 22.76
C SER A 241 -17.64 -7.50 21.23
N LEU A 242 -17.51 -8.65 20.57
CA LEU A 242 -17.33 -8.73 19.13
C LEU A 242 -18.59 -8.22 18.42
N GLN A 243 -18.43 -7.18 17.61
CA GLN A 243 -19.53 -6.49 16.95
C GLN A 243 -19.43 -6.52 15.43
N TYR A 244 -18.22 -6.63 14.87
CA TYR A 244 -18.03 -6.59 13.42
C TYR A 244 -16.82 -7.40 12.97
N VAL A 245 -17.03 -8.25 11.96
CA VAL A 245 -15.98 -9.03 11.30
C VAL A 245 -16.01 -8.75 9.79
N TYR A 246 -14.90 -8.30 9.24
CA TYR A 246 -14.71 -8.09 7.80
C TYR A 246 -13.81 -9.18 7.24
N LEU A 247 -14.34 -10.07 6.41
CA LEU A 247 -13.57 -11.11 5.74
C LEU A 247 -13.31 -10.67 4.29
N SER A 248 -12.10 -10.20 3.98
CA SER A 248 -11.77 -9.69 2.63
C SER A 248 -11.64 -10.78 1.58
N GLY A 249 -11.52 -12.05 1.98
CA GLY A 249 -11.25 -13.16 1.10
C GLY A 249 -12.31 -13.37 0.02
N CYS A 250 -11.85 -13.65 -1.19
CA CYS A 250 -12.71 -14.06 -2.31
C CYS A 250 -13.57 -15.26 -1.92
N ASP A 251 -14.78 -15.34 -2.46
CA ASP A 251 -15.70 -16.47 -2.28
C ASP A 251 -16.07 -16.84 -0.81
N THR A 252 -15.64 -16.08 0.20
CA THR A 252 -16.04 -16.26 1.62
C THR A 252 -17.55 -16.20 1.82
N GLY A 253 -18.25 -15.45 0.96
CA GLY A 253 -19.71 -15.31 0.98
C GLY A 253 -20.47 -16.53 0.49
N LEU A 254 -19.80 -17.55 -0.06
CA LEU A 254 -20.45 -18.84 -0.38
C LEU A 254 -20.94 -19.55 0.88
N LYS A 255 -20.31 -19.27 2.03
CA LYS A 255 -20.69 -19.75 3.37
C LYS A 255 -21.23 -18.62 4.26
N ARG A 256 -21.88 -17.60 3.68
CA ARG A 256 -22.30 -16.40 4.42
C ARG A 256 -23.12 -16.73 5.67
N GLU A 257 -24.17 -17.54 5.53
CA GLU A 257 -25.05 -17.89 6.65
C GLU A 257 -24.30 -18.65 7.76
N GLU A 258 -23.38 -19.52 7.39
CA GLU A 258 -22.56 -20.29 8.34
C GLU A 258 -21.59 -19.37 9.10
N TRP A 259 -20.96 -18.41 8.41
CA TRP A 259 -20.13 -17.39 9.05
C TRP A 259 -20.92 -16.49 9.99
N GLU A 260 -22.10 -16.01 9.57
CA GLU A 260 -22.98 -15.18 10.41
C GLU A 260 -23.48 -15.94 11.64
N ASN A 261 -23.78 -17.23 11.49
CA ASN A 261 -24.18 -18.09 12.61
C ASN A 261 -23.02 -18.35 13.57
N ALA A 262 -21.84 -18.67 13.06
CA ALA A 262 -20.65 -18.94 13.86
C ALA A 262 -20.20 -17.70 14.63
N LEU A 263 -20.28 -16.51 14.03
CA LEU A 263 -19.78 -15.26 14.64
C LEU A 263 -20.88 -14.43 15.31
N SER A 264 -22.08 -14.98 15.47
CA SER A 264 -23.21 -14.30 16.09
C SER A 264 -22.86 -13.87 17.53
N PRO A 265 -23.18 -12.62 17.96
CA PRO A 265 -24.07 -11.67 17.30
C PRO A 265 -23.37 -10.63 16.40
N ALA A 266 -22.08 -10.80 16.10
CA ALA A 266 -21.33 -9.84 15.30
C ALA A 266 -21.87 -9.72 13.87
N TYR A 267 -21.82 -8.52 13.31
CA TYR A 267 -22.09 -8.34 11.87
C TYR A 267 -20.91 -8.86 11.06
N VAL A 268 -21.16 -9.75 10.08
CA VAL A 268 -20.10 -10.32 9.25
C VAL A 268 -20.21 -9.81 7.82
N LYS A 269 -19.14 -9.23 7.29
CA LYS A 269 -19.02 -8.85 5.88
C LYS A 269 -18.18 -9.86 5.11
N THR A 270 -18.83 -10.53 4.15
CA THR A 270 -18.24 -11.54 3.27
C THR A 270 -18.42 -11.20 1.80
N PHE A 271 -17.69 -11.89 0.92
CA PHE A 271 -17.75 -11.68 -0.53
C PHE A 271 -18.01 -13.01 -1.26
N ASP A 272 -19.12 -13.11 -1.98
CA ASP A 272 -19.50 -14.29 -2.80
C ASP A 272 -18.94 -14.22 -4.24
N ARG A 273 -17.93 -13.37 -4.42
CA ARG A 273 -17.25 -13.11 -5.69
C ARG A 273 -15.77 -12.84 -5.44
N LEU A 274 -15.03 -12.67 -6.53
CA LEU A 274 -13.72 -12.04 -6.47
C LEU A 274 -13.89 -10.60 -5.95
N SER A 275 -13.26 -10.31 -4.83
CA SER A 275 -13.13 -8.97 -4.27
C SER A 275 -11.84 -8.33 -4.77
N THR A 276 -11.85 -7.01 -4.94
CA THR A 276 -10.69 -6.31 -5.50
C THR A 276 -9.94 -5.57 -4.43
N THR A 277 -8.62 -5.46 -4.58
CA THR A 277 -7.78 -4.64 -3.70
C THR A 277 -8.29 -3.19 -3.59
N PHE A 278 -8.77 -2.59 -4.69
CA PHE A 278 -9.36 -1.24 -4.66
C PHE A 278 -10.64 -1.16 -3.83
N GLU A 279 -11.48 -2.19 -3.86
CA GLU A 279 -12.69 -2.24 -3.04
C GLU A 279 -12.34 -2.25 -1.54
N HIS A 280 -11.34 -3.05 -1.15
CA HIS A 280 -10.86 -3.08 0.23
C HIS A 280 -10.20 -1.76 0.64
N PHE A 281 -9.35 -1.18 -0.21
CA PHE A 281 -8.75 0.13 0.06
C PHE A 281 -9.81 1.23 0.20
N TYR A 282 -10.82 1.26 -0.67
CA TYR A 282 -11.93 2.20 -0.54
C TYR A 282 -12.64 2.00 0.80
N TRP A 283 -12.94 0.76 1.17
CA TRP A 283 -13.59 0.46 2.44
C TRP A 283 -12.75 0.93 3.63
N LEU A 284 -11.45 0.60 3.70
CA LEU A 284 -10.53 1.00 4.78
C LEU A 284 -10.36 2.52 4.92
N ILE A 285 -10.52 3.27 3.83
CA ILE A 285 -10.38 4.74 3.85
C ILE A 285 -11.71 5.43 4.19
N VAL A 286 -12.84 4.88 3.74
CA VAL A 286 -14.13 5.59 3.75
C VAL A 286 -15.14 4.97 4.71
N GLU A 287 -15.30 3.65 4.72
CA GLU A 287 -16.37 2.99 5.48
C GLU A 287 -15.87 2.40 6.81
N GLY A 288 -14.68 1.78 6.83
CA GLY A 288 -14.01 1.28 8.03
C GLY A 288 -13.98 2.29 9.16
N PRO A 289 -13.57 3.55 8.92
CA PRO A 289 -13.52 4.55 9.98
C PRO A 289 -14.90 4.84 10.58
N LYS A 290 -15.96 4.79 9.77
CA LYS A 290 -17.34 4.99 10.23
C LYS A 290 -17.84 3.79 11.03
N VAL A 291 -17.56 2.57 10.57
CA VAL A 291 -17.92 1.33 11.26
C VAL A 291 -17.28 1.32 12.63
N ILE A 292 -15.95 1.51 12.69
CA ILE A 292 -15.19 1.56 13.94
C ILE A 292 -15.72 2.66 14.86
N ASN A 293 -16.07 3.84 14.34
CA ASN A 293 -16.65 4.92 15.14
C ASN A 293 -18.09 4.65 15.64
N SER A 294 -18.78 3.65 15.08
CA SER A 294 -20.15 3.28 15.48
C SER A 294 -20.23 2.14 16.50
N LEU A 295 -19.13 1.41 16.71
CA LEU A 295 -19.10 0.30 17.67
C LEU A 295 -19.37 0.81 19.09
N ASN A 296 -20.06 0.06 19.93
CA ASN A 296 -20.20 0.41 21.35
C ASN A 296 -18.91 0.15 22.11
#